data_AF-A0A392P5A4-F1
#
_entry.id   AF-A0A392P5A4-F1
#
_cell.length_a   1.000
_cell.length_b   1.000
_cell.length_c   1.000
_cell.angle_alpha   90.00
_cell.angle_beta   90.00
_cell.angle_gamma   90.00
#
_symmetry.space_group_name_H-M   'P 1'
#
loop_
_entity.id
_entity.type
_entity.pdbx_description
1 polymer ?
#
loop_
_entity_poly.entity_id
_entity_poly.type
_entity_poly.pdbx_seq_one_letter_code
_entity_poly.pdbx_strand_id
1 'polypeptide(L)'
;MPEKYMFGRRPPIPLWNKKINMIIGDPIEFDLPAMSEEAIARSRNNSFPTIGWPRTSDGLDEAAQRYLYTTVSEKIRVAMERLRCY
;
A
#
# COMPACT_ATOMS: atom_id res chain seq x y z
N MET A 1 -28.78 -14.38 -2.80
CA MET A 1 -30.10 -14.18 -2.16
C MET A 1 -30.93 -13.27 -3.05
N PRO A 2 -32.12 -13.66 -3.56
CA PRO A 2 -32.91 -12.78 -4.40
C PRO A 2 -33.63 -11.76 -3.52
N GLU A 3 -33.25 -10.50 -3.66
CA GLU A 3 -33.91 -9.39 -2.97
C GLU A 3 -35.37 -9.25 -3.45
N LYS A 4 -36.30 -8.97 -2.54
CA LYS A 4 -37.72 -8.76 -2.86
C LYS A 4 -37.88 -7.39 -3.52
N TYR A 5 -37.64 -7.32 -4.82
CA TYR A 5 -37.82 -6.09 -5.59
C TYR A 5 -39.31 -5.73 -5.72
N MET A 6 -39.68 -4.50 -5.37
CA MET A 6 -41.02 -3.96 -5.60
C MET A 6 -41.35 -4.06 -7.10
N PHE A 7 -42.49 -4.66 -7.45
CA PHE A 7 -42.98 -4.82 -8.83
C PHE A 7 -42.13 -5.70 -9.77
N GLY A 8 -41.23 -6.53 -9.24
CA GLY A 8 -40.42 -7.44 -10.07
C GLY A 8 -39.51 -6.74 -11.08
N ARG A 9 -39.36 -5.40 -10.96
CA ARG A 9 -38.47 -4.59 -11.79
C ARG A 9 -37.19 -4.32 -11.00
N ARG A 10 -36.04 -4.42 -11.67
CA ARG A 10 -34.77 -4.02 -11.08
C ARG A 10 -34.85 -2.52 -10.75
N PRO A 11 -34.40 -2.07 -9.57
CA PRO A 11 -34.33 -0.65 -9.26
C PRO A 11 -33.56 0.05 -10.38
N PRO A 12 -34.05 1.21 -10.88
CA PRO A 12 -33.35 1.92 -11.95
C PRO A 12 -31.93 2.33 -11.53
N ILE A 13 -31.69 2.51 -10.23
CA ILE A 13 -30.38 2.89 -9.68
C ILE A 13 -30.11 2.11 -8.38
N PRO A 14 -29.51 0.90 -8.45
CA PRO A 14 -29.44 -0.05 -7.33
C PRO A 14 -28.54 0.39 -6.16
N LEU A 15 -27.72 1.42 -6.36
CA LEU A 15 -26.71 1.87 -5.40
C LEU A 15 -26.94 3.32 -4.92
N TRP A 16 -28.11 3.91 -5.23
CA TRP A 16 -28.41 5.29 -4.84
C TRP A 16 -28.31 5.44 -3.30
N ASN A 17 -27.53 6.43 -2.83
CA ASN A 17 -27.23 6.71 -1.42
C ASN A 17 -26.54 5.57 -0.63
N LYS A 18 -25.90 4.59 -1.30
CA LYS A 18 -25.06 3.59 -0.62
C LYS A 18 -23.59 3.96 -0.70
N LYS A 19 -22.91 4.10 0.45
CA LYS A 19 -21.45 4.25 0.53
C LYS A 19 -20.82 2.85 0.40
N ILE A 20 -20.26 2.54 -0.75
CA ILE A 20 -19.69 1.22 -1.06
C ILE A 20 -18.17 1.37 -1.13
N ASN A 21 -17.47 0.89 -0.10
CA ASN A 21 -16.02 0.69 -0.15
C ASN A 21 -15.77 -0.78 -0.45
N MET A 22 -15.46 -1.10 -1.70
CA MET A 22 -15.09 -2.45 -2.12
C MET A 22 -13.56 -2.52 -2.20
N ILE A 23 -12.94 -3.16 -1.21
CA ILE A 23 -11.50 -3.45 -1.21
C ILE A 23 -11.36 -4.93 -1.55
N ILE A 24 -10.83 -5.23 -2.74
CA ILE A 24 -10.55 -6.60 -3.17
C ILE A 24 -9.06 -6.83 -2.97
N GLY A 25 -8.72 -7.60 -1.93
CA GLY A 25 -7.34 -7.89 -1.53
C GLY A 25 -7.11 -7.75 -0.02
N ASP A 26 -5.89 -8.03 0.42
CA ASP A 26 -5.47 -7.77 1.80
C ASP A 26 -5.23 -6.26 1.99
N PRO A 27 -5.83 -5.59 2.99
CA PRO A 27 -5.53 -4.20 3.27
C PRO A 27 -4.07 -4.08 3.74
N ILE A 28 -3.26 -3.32 2.98
CA ILE A 28 -1.87 -3.02 3.35
C ILE A 28 -1.83 -1.61 3.91
N GLU A 29 -1.55 -1.50 5.20
CA GLU A 29 -1.32 -0.21 5.86
C GLU A 29 0.17 0.14 5.83
N PHE A 30 0.47 1.34 5.33
CA PHE A 30 1.81 1.90 5.31
C PHE A 30 1.87 3.09 6.28
N ASP A 31 2.49 2.88 7.44
CA ASP A 31 2.87 3.97 8.33
C ASP A 31 4.18 4.60 7.81
N LEU A 32 4.04 5.55 6.87
CA LEU A 32 5.18 6.20 6.22
C LEU A 32 6.12 6.92 7.21
N PRO A 33 5.62 7.67 8.22
CA PRO A 33 6.48 8.24 9.25
C PRO A 33 7.33 7.20 9.98
N ALA A 34 6.72 6.16 10.53
CA ALA A 34 7.45 5.13 11.29
C ALA A 34 8.44 4.37 10.40
N MET A 35 8.03 4.03 9.17
CA MET A 35 8.91 3.36 8.21
C MET A 35 10.11 4.23 7.82
N SER A 36 9.92 5.55 7.73
CA SER A 36 11.00 6.49 7.39
C SER A 36 12.02 6.62 8.53
N GLU A 37 11.55 6.69 9.78
CA GLU A 37 12.44 6.70 10.94
C GLU A 37 13.27 5.42 11.04
N GLU A 38 12.64 4.26 10.82
CA GLU A 38 13.34 2.97 10.79
C GLU A 38 14.40 2.92 9.68
N ALA A 39 14.08 3.47 8.52
CA ALA A 39 15.00 3.55 7.39
C ALA A 39 16.21 4.44 7.70
N ILE A 40 16.02 5.58 8.35
CA ILE A 40 17.09 6.48 8.77
C ILE A 40 17.95 5.81 9.86
N ALA A 41 17.32 5.14 10.83
CA ALA A 41 18.05 4.44 11.88
C ALA A 41 18.94 3.33 11.31
N ARG A 42 18.44 2.61 10.30
CA ARG A 42 19.16 1.50 9.66
C ARG A 42 20.19 1.97 8.62
N SER A 43 19.96 3.11 7.95
CA SER A 43 20.93 3.69 7.02
C SER A 43 22.21 4.13 7.72
N ARG A 44 22.11 4.66 8.96
CA ARG A 44 23.26 5.10 9.75
C ARG A 44 24.27 3.98 10.07
N ASN A 45 23.84 2.72 10.04
CA ASN A 45 24.69 1.58 10.37
C ASN A 45 25.41 0.98 9.16
N ASN A 46 25.07 1.37 7.93
CA ASN A 46 25.61 0.76 6.72
C ASN A 46 26.11 1.85 5.76
N SER A 47 27.40 1.81 5.41
CA SER A 47 27.94 2.61 4.31
C SER A 47 27.54 1.95 2.98
N PHE A 48 26.51 2.46 2.34
CA PHE A 48 26.11 1.98 1.01
C PHE A 48 26.79 2.78 -0.10
N PRO A 49 27.19 2.15 -1.21
CA PRO A 49 27.66 2.88 -2.37
C PRO A 49 26.52 3.73 -2.96
N THR A 50 26.79 5.02 -3.13
CA THR A 50 25.97 5.99 -3.84
C THR A 50 25.91 5.59 -5.32
N ILE A 51 24.71 5.32 -5.83
CA ILE A 51 24.47 4.84 -7.21
C ILE A 51 23.63 5.87 -7.98
N GLY A 52 23.37 7.03 -7.37
CA GLY A 52 22.72 8.16 -8.02
C GLY A 52 21.21 8.21 -7.81
N TRP A 53 20.74 7.86 -6.61
CA TRP A 53 19.33 8.07 -6.28
C TRP A 53 18.95 9.56 -6.31
N PRO A 54 17.70 9.88 -6.68
CA PRO A 54 17.23 11.25 -6.70
C PRO A 54 17.29 11.85 -5.30
N ARG A 55 17.85 13.06 -5.20
CA ARG A 55 17.86 13.80 -3.93
C ARG A 55 16.43 14.23 -3.62
N THR A 56 15.89 13.74 -2.51
CA THR A 56 14.59 14.19 -2.03
C THR A 56 14.76 15.47 -1.21
N SER A 57 13.77 16.35 -1.28
CA SER A 57 13.68 17.55 -0.42
C SER A 57 13.62 17.22 1.08
N ASP A 58 13.33 15.95 1.38
CA ASP A 58 12.90 15.47 2.69
C ASP A 58 14.09 15.09 3.57
N GLY A 59 15.32 15.35 3.09
CA GLY A 59 16.56 15.12 3.83
C GLY A 59 16.91 13.64 4.05
N LEU A 60 16.21 12.72 3.37
CA LEU A 60 16.43 11.29 3.50
C LEU A 60 17.69 10.88 2.72
N ASP A 61 18.62 10.20 3.41
CA ASP A 61 19.85 9.68 2.79
C ASP A 61 19.55 8.59 1.76
N GLU A 62 20.40 8.42 0.74
CA GLU A 62 20.19 7.47 -0.36
C GLU A 62 19.99 6.03 0.17
N ALA A 63 20.74 5.68 1.22
CA ALA A 63 20.61 4.41 1.92
C ALA A 63 19.23 4.23 2.58
N ALA A 64 18.68 5.28 3.20
CA ALA A 64 17.36 5.24 3.81
C ALA A 64 16.26 5.15 2.74
N GLN A 65 16.40 5.88 1.63
CA GLN A 65 15.45 5.83 0.51
C GLN A 65 15.38 4.42 -0.09
N ARG A 66 16.53 3.77 -0.28
CA ARG A 66 16.60 2.37 -0.71
C ARG A 66 15.91 1.43 0.25
N TYR A 67 16.23 1.55 1.53
CA TYR A 67 15.63 0.69 2.54
C TYR A 67 14.11 0.83 2.55
N LEU A 68 13.59 2.06 2.49
CA LEU A 68 12.16 2.31 2.37
C LEU A 68 11.58 1.62 1.14
N TYR A 69 12.18 1.86 -0.02
CA TYR A 69 11.69 1.30 -1.28
C TYR A 69 11.70 -0.22 -1.28
N THR A 70 12.77 -0.84 -0.81
CA THR A 70 12.88 -2.30 -0.70
C THR A 70 11.83 -2.85 0.27
N THR A 71 11.66 -2.22 1.44
CA THR A 71 10.69 -2.63 2.45
C THR A 71 9.25 -2.53 1.93
N VAL A 72 8.90 -1.44 1.25
CA VAL A 72 7.58 -1.25 0.63
C VAL A 72 7.35 -2.29 -0.47
N SER A 73 8.33 -2.46 -1.36
CA SER A 73 8.25 -3.42 -2.46
C SER A 73 8.05 -4.85 -1.95
N GLU A 74 8.74 -5.22 -0.87
CA GLU A 74 8.61 -6.52 -0.24
C GLU A 74 7.24 -6.72 0.41
N LYS A 75 6.71 -5.72 1.13
CA LYS A 75 5.34 -5.76 1.67
C LYS A 75 4.31 -5.99 0.57
N ILE A 76 4.44 -5.28 -0.55
CA ILE A 76 3.57 -5.46 -1.73
C ILE A 76 3.72 -6.87 -2.30
N ARG A 77 4.95 -7.34 -2.49
CA ARG A 77 5.24 -8.67 -3.02
C ARG A 77 4.61 -9.78 -2.16
N VAL A 78 4.77 -9.69 -0.84
CA VAL A 78 4.19 -10.66 0.11
C VAL A 78 2.66 -10.64 0.06
N ALA A 79 2.03 -9.46 0.00
CA ALA A 79 0.59 -9.36 -0.12
C ALA A 79 0.07 -9.95 -1.44
N MET A 80 0.76 -9.68 -2.56
CA MET A 80 0.44 -10.26 -3.86
C MET A 80 0.62 -11.78 -3.89
N GLU A 81 1.68 -12.29 -3.25
CA GLU A 81 1.91 -13.74 -3.15
C GLU A 81 0.82 -14.42 -2.33
N ARG A 82 0.38 -13.81 -1.22
CA ARG A 82 -0.76 -14.30 -0.44
C ARG A 82 -2.01 -14.41 -1.28
N LEU A 83 -2.35 -13.37 -2.04
CA LEU A 83 -3.51 -13.38 -2.93
C LEU A 83 -3.41 -14.41 -4.05
N ARG A 84 -2.20 -14.79 -4.48
CA ARG A 84 -1.98 -15.83 -5.49
C ARG A 84 -2.24 -17.24 -4.96
N CYS A 85 -2.07 -17.47 -3.66
CA CYS A 85 -2.28 -18.78 -3.05
C CYS A 85 -3.76 -19.11 -2.75
N TYR A 86 -4.69 -18.17 -3.03
CA TYR A 86 -6.14 -18.35 -2.87
C TYR A 86 -6.83 -18.40 -4.24
#